data_AF-A0A0E3R1R5-F1
#
_entry.id   AF-A0A0E3R1R5-F1
#
_cell.length_a   1.000
_cell.length_b   1.000
_cell.length_c   1.000
_cell.angle_alpha   90.00
_cell.angle_beta   90.00
_cell.angle_gamma   90.00
#
_symmetry.space_group_name_H-M   'P 1'
#
loop_
_entity.id
_entity.type
_entity.pdbx_description
1 polymer ?
#
loop_
_entity_poly.entity_id
_entity_poly.type
_entity_poly.pdbx_seq_one_letter_code
_entity_poly.pdbx_strand_id
1 'polypeptide(L)'
;MASLAETYEDYKKELEKAIEFFEIAAKEAFGFNPAQFCLPFYRSFHTIIFKKQEAREEVNKYLEEAEAAIEDSESKKQLFEAVENLAEALKEVQNLETLDIQAMKGELNFYRKYCDRAVELMKDTEETAPLATEVMRKGLPILDRNIKRILEEIQEKAKNTYKQSQGTVTEKIAYSVCREVQKWEMGSPEEMTQKVEDIAYVLKKKIGYVSENEYVLNKIEAMRYERNLIKQYEALLFVIEQIPTITVVPEDVVVENINKVGQELGTKVDGLSQEINEIRISLSPGITQEIEISSGIEILGTGAALITTIPLQEISYAELKEDLQRIKGENISKLSELPKRLANKIKGYLLMKDREDIVEQLT
;
A
#
# COMPACT_ATOMS: atom_id res chain seq x y z
N MET A 1 45.58 6.44 18.93
CA MET A 1 44.49 6.80 19.85
C MET A 1 43.23 7.04 19.05
N ALA A 2 42.08 6.54 19.51
CA ALA A 2 40.81 6.65 18.80
C ALA A 2 40.39 8.12 18.54
N SER A 3 40.68 9.04 19.47
CA SER A 3 40.44 10.49 19.29
C SER A 3 41.19 11.10 18.10
N LEU A 4 42.29 10.49 17.65
CA LEU A 4 43.10 10.97 16.54
C LEU A 4 42.88 10.18 15.24
N ALA A 5 42.04 9.14 15.26
CA ALA A 5 41.82 8.32 14.08
C ALA A 5 41.10 9.12 12.96
N GLU A 6 41.57 8.92 11.73
CA GLU A 6 41.03 9.57 10.53
C GLU A 6 40.05 8.67 9.77
N THR A 7 40.18 7.35 9.90
CA THR A 7 39.32 6.37 9.22
C THR A 7 38.44 5.60 10.21
N TYR A 8 37.35 5.02 9.70
CA TYR A 8 36.46 4.16 10.49
C TYR A 8 37.18 2.94 11.07
N GLU A 9 37.97 2.24 10.24
CA GLU A 9 38.69 1.04 10.67
C GLU A 9 39.78 1.35 11.70
N ASP A 10 40.49 2.47 11.52
CA ASP A 10 41.48 2.91 12.49
C ASP A 10 40.82 3.33 13.80
N TYR A 11 39.67 4.02 13.75
CA TYR A 11 38.93 4.41 14.95
C TYR A 11 38.47 3.19 15.75
N LYS A 12 37.85 2.21 15.06
CA LYS A 12 37.39 0.96 15.69
C LYS A 12 38.55 0.21 16.33
N LYS A 13 39.63 0.00 15.58
CA LYS A 13 40.82 -0.71 16.06
C LYS A 13 41.47 -0.02 17.26
N GLU A 14 41.56 1.31 17.24
CA GLU A 14 42.14 2.07 18.35
C GLU A 14 41.24 2.10 19.58
N LEU A 15 39.92 2.02 19.41
CA LEU A 15 38.97 1.87 20.52
C LEU A 15 39.05 0.46 21.13
N GLU A 16 39.14 -0.59 20.32
CA GLU A 16 39.37 -1.97 20.77
C GLU A 16 40.68 -2.11 21.54
N LYS A 17 41.76 -1.47 21.08
CA LYS A 17 43.04 -1.40 21.82
C LYS A 17 42.91 -0.69 23.16
N ALA A 18 42.11 0.38 23.24
CA ALA A 18 41.87 1.07 24.50
C ALA A 18 41.13 0.16 25.49
N ILE A 19 40.14 -0.60 25.01
CA ILE A 19 39.44 -1.61 25.82
C ILE A 19 40.43 -2.66 26.32
N GLU A 20 41.25 -3.25 25.43
CA GLU A 20 42.27 -4.25 25.81
C GLU A 20 43.25 -3.71 26.87
N PHE A 21 43.70 -2.47 26.70
CA PHE A 21 44.56 -1.80 27.68
C PHE A 21 43.90 -1.72 29.06
N PHE A 22 42.64 -1.28 29.13
CA PHE A 22 41.93 -1.19 30.40
C PHE A 22 41.58 -2.57 30.99
N GLU A 23 41.40 -3.62 30.17
CA GLU A 23 41.24 -4.99 30.67
C GLU A 23 42.48 -5.50 31.40
N ILE A 24 43.66 -5.19 30.87
CA ILE A 24 44.93 -5.54 31.51
C ILE A 24 45.09 -4.72 32.80
N ALA A 25 44.90 -3.41 32.72
CA ALA A 25 45.00 -2.51 33.88
C ALA A 25 44.00 -2.87 35.00
N ALA A 26 42.80 -3.34 34.65
CA ALA A 26 41.79 -3.82 35.60
C ALA A 26 42.29 -4.99 36.46
N LYS A 27 43.12 -5.87 35.88
CA LYS A 27 43.64 -7.07 36.54
C LYS A 27 44.90 -6.80 37.37
N GLU A 28 45.71 -5.83 36.95
CA GLU A 28 47.03 -5.58 37.51
C GLU A 28 47.07 -4.50 38.61
N ALA A 29 46.03 -3.66 38.73
CA ALA A 29 46.05 -2.54 39.64
C ALA A 29 45.91 -2.96 41.12
N PHE A 30 46.83 -2.47 41.95
CA PHE A 30 46.69 -2.44 43.42
C PHE A 30 46.26 -1.04 43.86
N GLY A 31 45.03 -0.88 44.36
CA GLY A 31 44.52 0.40 44.87
C GLY A 31 43.64 1.16 43.88
N PHE A 32 43.82 2.48 43.77
CA PHE A 32 43.02 3.33 42.88
C PHE A 32 43.20 2.89 41.42
N ASN A 33 42.12 2.45 40.80
CA ASN A 33 42.15 1.86 39.48
C ASN A 33 41.20 2.58 38.51
N PRO A 34 41.72 3.52 37.68
CA PRO A 34 40.93 4.20 36.67
C PRO A 34 40.21 3.25 35.69
N ALA A 35 40.73 2.03 35.50
CA ALA A 35 40.12 1.04 34.64
C ALA A 35 38.74 0.56 35.13
N GLN A 36 38.43 0.70 36.43
CA GLN A 36 37.11 0.34 36.97
C GLN A 36 35.98 1.14 36.32
N PHE A 37 36.23 2.39 35.95
CA PHE A 37 35.27 3.20 35.20
C PHE A 37 35.52 3.12 33.70
N CYS A 38 36.78 3.31 33.27
CA CYS A 38 37.11 3.44 31.85
C CYS A 38 36.78 2.17 31.05
N LEU A 39 36.99 0.98 31.62
CA LEU A 39 36.72 -0.28 30.92
C LEU A 39 35.23 -0.46 30.59
N PRO A 40 34.31 -0.46 31.58
CA PRO A 40 32.88 -0.59 31.29
C PRO A 40 32.34 0.58 30.46
N PHE A 41 32.88 1.80 30.65
CA PHE A 41 32.55 2.95 29.81
C PHE A 41 32.89 2.73 28.33
N TYR A 42 34.13 2.35 28.00
CA TYR A 42 34.51 2.14 26.59
C TYR A 42 33.84 0.90 25.99
N ARG A 43 33.56 -0.14 26.78
CA ARG A 43 32.82 -1.33 26.33
C ARG A 43 31.36 -1.02 26.00
N SER A 44 30.66 -0.26 26.85
CA SER A 44 29.29 0.18 26.58
C SER A 44 29.24 1.04 25.31
N PHE A 45 30.12 2.04 25.21
CA PHE A 45 30.18 2.91 24.05
C PHE A 45 30.54 2.19 22.74
N HIS A 46 31.55 1.31 22.75
CA HIS A 46 31.89 0.47 21.61
C HIS A 46 30.71 -0.42 21.19
N THR A 47 30.03 -1.03 22.17
CA THR A 47 28.88 -1.88 21.91
C THR A 47 27.72 -1.10 21.26
N ILE A 48 27.43 0.10 21.76
CA ILE A 48 26.42 1.02 21.20
C ILE A 48 26.73 1.36 19.73
N ILE A 49 28.00 1.60 19.38
CA ILE A 49 28.38 2.01 18.03
C ILE A 49 28.45 0.83 17.05
N PHE A 50 28.99 -0.31 17.48
CA PHE A 50 29.43 -1.37 16.57
C PHE A 50 28.63 -2.67 16.65
N LYS A 51 27.86 -2.92 17.72
CA LYS A 51 27.05 -4.14 17.85
C LYS A 51 25.57 -3.87 17.55
N LYS A 52 24.90 -4.87 16.96
CA LYS A 52 23.47 -4.83 16.59
C LYS A 52 22.56 -4.96 17.83
N GLN A 53 21.24 -4.85 17.64
CA GLN A 53 20.16 -4.84 18.66
C GLN A 53 20.28 -5.92 19.77
N GLU A 54 20.95 -7.05 19.53
CA GLU A 54 21.12 -8.15 20.48
C GLU A 54 22.05 -7.83 21.68
N ALA A 55 22.74 -6.68 21.68
CA ALA A 55 23.72 -6.36 22.71
C ALA A 55 23.15 -5.59 23.93
N ARG A 56 21.83 -5.45 24.06
CA ARG A 56 21.18 -4.65 25.14
C ARG A 56 21.54 -5.11 26.55
N GLU A 57 21.51 -6.42 26.79
CA GLU A 57 21.89 -6.99 28.09
C GLU A 57 23.37 -6.71 28.40
N GLU A 58 24.22 -6.74 27.37
CA GLU A 58 25.64 -6.43 27.47
C GLU A 58 25.87 -4.94 27.79
N VAL A 59 25.17 -4.03 27.11
CA VAL A 59 25.24 -2.58 27.37
C VAL A 59 24.78 -2.25 28.78
N ASN A 60 23.64 -2.78 29.21
CA ASN A 60 23.11 -2.53 30.56
C ASN A 60 24.10 -3.00 31.64
N LYS A 61 24.66 -4.20 31.47
CA LYS A 61 25.69 -4.72 32.37
C LYS A 61 26.89 -3.78 32.47
N TYR A 62 27.40 -3.31 31.33
CA TYR A 62 28.53 -2.38 31.33
C TYR A 62 28.17 -1.02 31.94
N LEU A 63 26.94 -0.53 31.76
CA LEU A 63 26.50 0.70 32.40
C LEU A 63 26.43 0.55 33.93
N GLU A 64 25.86 -0.54 34.45
CA GLU A 64 25.82 -0.82 35.90
C GLU A 64 27.24 -0.88 36.50
N GLU A 65 28.18 -1.53 35.80
CA GLU A 65 29.59 -1.60 36.21
C GLU A 65 30.25 -0.20 36.21
N ALA A 66 29.97 0.64 35.22
CA ALA A 66 30.51 2.00 35.15
C ALA A 66 29.91 2.92 36.21
N GLU A 67 28.61 2.83 36.47
CA GLU A 67 27.89 3.63 37.47
C GLU A 67 28.49 3.44 38.87
N ALA A 68 28.74 2.19 39.25
CA ALA A 68 29.36 1.84 40.53
C ALA A 68 30.77 2.44 40.72
N ALA A 69 31.45 2.81 39.63
CA ALA A 69 32.82 3.34 39.63
C ALA A 69 32.90 4.88 39.45
N ILE A 70 31.75 5.57 39.40
CA ILE A 70 31.68 7.04 39.29
C ILE A 70 32.22 7.70 40.56
N GLU A 71 31.82 7.18 41.73
CA GLU A 71 32.09 7.79 43.05
C GLU A 71 31.69 9.28 43.05
N ASP A 72 32.54 10.19 43.54
CA ASP A 72 32.26 11.64 43.62
C ASP A 72 32.77 12.43 42.40
N SER A 73 33.08 11.75 41.28
CA SER A 73 33.67 12.40 40.10
C SER A 73 32.61 12.94 39.13
N GLU A 74 32.48 14.27 39.07
CA GLU A 74 31.52 14.93 38.20
C GLU A 74 31.77 14.65 36.71
N SER A 75 33.02 14.62 36.26
CA SER A 75 33.35 14.32 34.86
C SER A 75 32.99 12.88 34.47
N LYS A 76 33.20 11.89 35.36
CA LYS A 76 32.73 10.52 35.14
C LYS A 76 31.22 10.45 35.07
N LYS A 77 30.52 11.20 35.94
CA LYS A 77 29.06 11.26 35.96
C LYS A 77 28.50 11.81 34.66
N GLN A 78 29.06 12.91 34.15
CA GLN A 78 28.61 13.50 32.88
C GLN A 78 28.93 12.61 31.66
N LEU A 79 30.11 11.96 31.64
CA LEU A 79 30.45 10.97 30.60
C LEU A 79 29.53 9.75 30.64
N PHE A 80 29.23 9.26 31.84
CA PHE A 80 28.27 8.17 32.04
C PHE A 80 26.89 8.56 31.55
N GLU A 81 26.36 9.71 31.98
CA GLU A 81 25.06 10.23 31.56
C GLU A 81 25.01 10.37 30.03
N ALA A 82 26.10 10.80 29.38
CA ALA A 82 26.15 10.88 27.92
C ALA A 82 26.04 9.50 27.23
N VAL A 83 26.73 8.47 27.73
CA VAL A 83 26.64 7.11 27.16
C VAL A 83 25.30 6.45 27.50
N GLU A 84 24.76 6.69 28.70
CA GLU A 84 23.43 6.26 29.11
C GLU A 84 22.35 6.85 28.21
N ASN A 85 22.41 8.15 27.93
CA ASN A 85 21.50 8.80 26.98
C ASN A 85 21.60 8.16 25.58
N LEU A 86 22.79 7.82 25.10
CA LEU A 86 22.92 7.10 23.81
C LEU A 86 22.34 5.68 23.88
N ALA A 87 22.43 5.00 25.02
CA ALA A 87 21.79 3.71 25.23
C ALA A 87 20.26 3.82 25.29
N GLU A 88 19.71 4.85 25.95
CA GLU A 88 18.28 5.16 25.96
C GLU A 88 17.77 5.54 24.57
N ALA A 89 18.53 6.33 23.81
CA ALA A 89 18.23 6.61 22.41
C ALA A 89 18.08 5.30 21.61
N LEU A 90 19.03 4.36 21.77
CA LEU A 90 18.92 3.05 21.14
C LEU A 90 17.70 2.24 21.63
N LYS A 91 17.30 2.36 22.91
CA LYS A 91 16.10 1.70 23.45
C LYS A 91 14.82 2.26 22.84
N GLU A 92 14.70 3.58 22.69
CA GLU A 92 13.49 4.18 22.10
C GLU A 92 13.30 3.78 20.64
N VAL A 93 14.40 3.62 19.88
CA VAL A 93 14.35 3.08 18.51
C VAL A 93 13.95 1.59 18.48
N GLN A 94 14.18 0.84 19.56
CA GLN A 94 13.83 -0.58 19.70
C GLN A 94 12.39 -0.81 20.18
N ASN A 95 11.85 0.06 21.04
CA ASN A 95 10.48 -0.06 21.59
C ASN A 95 9.39 0.30 20.56
N LEU A 96 9.77 0.84 19.40
CA LEU A 96 8.85 1.22 18.31
C LEU A 96 8.01 0.05 17.78
N GLU A 97 8.44 -1.20 17.97
CA GLU A 97 7.76 -2.41 17.48
C GLU A 97 6.31 -2.60 18.00
N THR A 98 5.90 -1.90 19.08
CA THR A 98 4.57 -2.11 19.72
C THR A 98 3.63 -0.89 19.76
N LEU A 99 4.11 0.30 19.39
CA LEU A 99 3.39 1.57 19.57
C LEU A 99 2.58 2.03 18.35
N ASP A 100 1.62 2.95 18.54
CA ASP A 100 0.91 3.62 17.44
C ASP A 100 1.69 4.84 16.90
N ILE A 101 1.22 5.42 15.79
CA ILE A 101 1.88 6.51 15.06
C ILE A 101 2.15 7.77 15.93
N GLN A 102 1.25 8.11 16.88
CA GLN A 102 1.47 9.28 17.75
C GLN A 102 2.46 8.99 18.87
N ALA A 103 2.40 7.79 19.44
CA ALA A 103 3.39 7.33 20.41
C ALA A 103 4.79 7.22 19.79
N MET A 104 4.90 6.76 18.53
CA MET A 104 6.16 6.71 17.77
C MET A 104 6.78 8.09 17.53
N LYS A 105 5.97 9.12 17.25
CA LYS A 105 6.44 10.51 17.16
C LYS A 105 6.97 11.02 18.51
N GLY A 106 6.41 10.52 19.61
CA GLY A 106 6.95 10.75 20.96
C GLY A 106 8.34 10.14 21.10
N GLU A 107 8.49 8.86 20.78
CA GLU A 107 9.76 8.12 20.92
C GLU A 107 10.89 8.64 20.04
N LEU A 108 10.60 9.06 18.80
CA LEU A 108 11.61 9.68 17.94
C LEU A 108 12.06 11.06 18.45
N ASN A 109 11.16 11.82 19.07
CA ASN A 109 11.53 13.03 19.79
C ASN A 109 12.38 12.70 21.03
N PHE A 110 12.13 11.58 21.72
CA PHE A 110 12.96 11.12 22.82
C PHE A 110 14.34 10.66 22.34
N TYR A 111 14.45 9.89 21.25
CA TYR A 111 15.72 9.54 20.60
C TYR A 111 16.57 10.79 20.33
N ARG A 112 15.97 11.79 19.68
CA ARG A 112 16.65 13.05 19.39
C ARG A 112 17.05 13.78 20.67
N LYS A 113 16.15 13.87 21.64
CA LYS A 113 16.40 14.52 22.92
C LYS A 113 17.58 13.87 23.64
N TYR A 114 17.65 12.54 23.66
CA TYR A 114 18.74 11.80 24.29
C TYR A 114 20.07 11.99 23.54
N CYS A 115 20.06 11.95 22.20
CA CYS A 115 21.26 12.27 21.41
C CYS A 115 21.74 13.73 21.60
N ASP A 116 20.83 14.70 21.56
CA ASP A 116 21.13 16.12 21.77
C ASP A 116 21.68 16.35 23.19
N ARG A 117 21.06 15.70 24.19
CA ARG A 117 21.50 15.74 25.59
C ARG A 117 22.90 15.14 25.75
N ALA A 118 23.19 14.01 25.11
CA ALA A 118 24.53 13.42 25.12
C ALA A 118 25.57 14.39 24.54
N VAL A 119 25.25 15.10 23.46
CA VAL A 119 26.13 16.12 22.86
C VAL A 119 26.34 17.32 23.79
N GLU A 120 25.31 17.77 24.50
CA GLU A 120 25.43 18.84 25.50
C GLU A 120 26.36 18.42 26.66
N LEU A 121 26.14 17.24 27.23
CA LEU A 121 26.97 16.70 28.31
C LEU A 121 28.43 16.54 27.89
N MET A 122 28.66 16.14 26.64
CA MET A 122 30.00 16.09 26.05
C MET A 122 30.67 17.46 26.05
N LYS A 123 29.96 18.54 25.68
CA LYS A 123 30.51 19.91 25.71
C LYS A 123 30.87 20.35 27.13
N ASP A 124 30.00 20.09 28.09
CA ASP A 124 30.24 20.45 29.49
C ASP A 124 31.44 19.70 30.10
N THR A 125 31.72 18.50 29.58
CA THR A 125 32.83 17.64 30.03
C THR A 125 34.12 17.85 29.23
N GLU A 126 34.12 18.67 28.17
CA GLU A 126 35.26 18.85 27.28
C GLU A 126 36.48 19.44 27.97
N GLU A 127 36.28 20.33 28.96
CA GLU A 127 37.39 20.92 29.72
C GLU A 127 38.05 19.90 30.67
N THR A 128 37.28 18.95 31.21
CA THR A 128 37.74 18.04 32.26
C THR A 128 38.13 16.65 31.75
N ALA A 129 37.58 16.21 30.61
CA ALA A 129 37.91 14.93 29.99
C ALA A 129 37.98 15.01 28.43
N PRO A 130 38.79 15.92 27.87
CA PRO A 130 38.78 16.25 26.43
C PRO A 130 38.99 15.04 25.52
N LEU A 131 39.85 14.09 25.92
CA LEU A 131 40.14 12.90 25.12
C LEU A 131 38.95 11.92 25.09
N ALA A 132 38.25 11.73 26.19
CA ALA A 132 37.07 10.86 26.24
C ALA A 132 35.93 11.49 25.43
N THR A 133 35.72 12.80 25.59
CA THR A 133 34.75 13.58 24.82
C THR A 133 35.03 13.51 23.31
N GLU A 134 36.28 13.64 22.90
CA GLU A 134 36.66 13.57 21.47
C GLU A 134 36.49 12.16 20.90
N VAL A 135 36.78 11.11 21.69
CA VAL A 135 36.46 9.73 21.29
C VAL A 135 34.95 9.57 21.07
N MET A 136 34.13 10.12 21.97
CA MET A 136 32.67 10.05 21.83
C MET A 136 32.17 10.81 20.61
N ARG A 137 32.64 12.05 20.43
CA ARG A 137 32.31 12.91 19.28
C ARG A 137 32.64 12.24 17.95
N LYS A 138 33.77 11.53 17.84
CA LYS A 138 34.14 10.79 16.64
C LYS A 138 33.32 9.52 16.41
N GLY A 139 32.80 8.92 17.49
CA GLY A 139 31.92 7.75 17.42
C GLY A 139 30.50 8.08 16.97
N LEU A 140 29.98 9.27 17.28
CA LEU A 140 28.60 9.66 16.94
C LEU A 140 28.28 9.59 15.43
N PRO A 141 29.10 10.14 14.51
CA PRO A 141 28.84 10.00 13.07
C PRO A 141 28.87 8.55 12.57
N ILE A 142 29.48 7.62 13.32
CA ILE A 142 29.53 6.20 12.95
C ILE A 142 28.18 5.53 13.22
N LEU A 143 27.49 5.94 14.28
CA LEU A 143 26.09 5.57 14.53
C LEU A 143 25.19 6.00 13.36
N ASP A 144 25.40 7.21 12.83
CA ASP A 144 24.67 7.75 11.67
C ASP A 144 25.09 7.17 10.31
N ARG A 145 26.35 6.70 10.17
CA ARG A 145 26.91 6.17 8.90
C ARG A 145 26.20 4.93 8.38
N ASN A 146 25.61 4.12 9.25
CA ASN A 146 24.88 2.92 8.82
C ASN A 146 23.66 3.27 7.96
N ILE A 147 22.92 4.31 8.31
CA ILE A 147 21.76 4.79 7.55
C ILE A 147 22.21 5.44 6.24
N LYS A 148 23.29 6.25 6.29
CA LYS A 148 23.85 6.89 5.10
C LYS A 148 24.34 5.88 4.04
N ARG A 149 25.02 4.81 4.46
CA ARG A 149 25.48 3.74 3.55
C ARG A 149 24.32 3.05 2.85
N ILE A 150 23.24 2.76 3.57
CA ILE A 150 22.04 2.13 3.01
C ILE A 150 21.36 3.08 2.02
N LEU A 151 21.32 4.38 2.32
CA LEU A 151 20.82 5.40 1.39
C LEU A 151 21.64 5.44 0.08
N GLU A 152 22.97 5.44 0.18
CA GLU A 152 23.86 5.39 -0.99
C GLU A 152 23.63 4.11 -1.82
N GLU A 153 23.46 2.96 -1.15
CA GLU A 153 23.13 1.70 -1.81
C GLU A 153 21.79 1.75 -2.55
N ILE A 154 20.75 2.34 -1.95
CA ILE A 154 19.45 2.56 -2.61
C ILE A 154 19.62 3.39 -3.88
N GLN A 155 20.39 4.47 -3.79
CA GLN A 155 20.65 5.36 -4.92
C GLN A 155 21.40 4.64 -6.04
N GLU A 156 22.39 3.80 -5.72
CA GLU A 156 23.13 3.02 -6.69
C GLU A 156 22.25 1.95 -7.34
N LYS A 157 21.51 1.17 -6.55
CA LYS A 157 20.62 0.13 -7.07
C LYS A 157 19.52 0.71 -7.94
N ALA A 158 18.91 1.82 -7.56
CA ALA A 158 17.89 2.46 -8.40
C ALA A 158 18.45 2.93 -9.75
N LYS A 159 19.70 3.44 -9.79
CA LYS A 159 20.39 3.76 -11.06
C LYS A 159 20.59 2.51 -11.92
N ASN A 160 21.03 1.41 -11.31
CA ASN A 160 21.29 0.16 -12.03
C ASN A 160 19.98 -0.48 -12.53
N THR A 161 18.95 -0.55 -11.69
CA THR A 161 17.61 -0.98 -12.08
C THR A 161 17.06 -0.15 -13.23
N TYR A 162 17.23 1.18 -13.20
CA TYR A 162 16.80 2.04 -14.31
C TYR A 162 17.52 1.68 -15.61
N LYS A 163 18.85 1.52 -15.59
CA LYS A 163 19.63 1.07 -16.77
C LYS A 163 19.15 -0.28 -17.30
N GLN A 164 18.87 -1.24 -16.41
CA GLN A 164 18.37 -2.56 -16.78
C GLN A 164 16.96 -2.52 -17.38
N SER A 165 16.14 -1.54 -16.98
CA SER A 165 14.76 -1.40 -17.46
C SER A 165 14.64 -0.55 -18.72
N GLN A 166 15.74 -0.03 -19.29
CA GLN A 166 15.66 0.79 -20.50
C GLN A 166 15.16 -0.03 -21.68
N GLY A 167 14.16 0.48 -22.41
CA GLY A 167 13.54 -0.21 -23.52
C GLY A 167 12.56 -1.32 -23.12
N THR A 168 12.24 -1.47 -21.83
CA THR A 168 11.22 -2.41 -21.34
C THR A 168 9.94 -1.69 -20.94
N VAL A 169 8.85 -2.45 -20.73
CA VAL A 169 7.58 -1.90 -20.23
C VAL A 169 7.68 -1.32 -18.81
N THR A 170 8.72 -1.66 -18.05
CA THR A 170 8.96 -1.19 -16.68
C THR A 170 9.83 0.08 -16.60
N GLU A 171 10.36 0.58 -17.73
CA GLU A 171 11.25 1.75 -17.79
C GLU A 171 10.68 2.96 -17.05
N LYS A 172 9.40 3.29 -17.28
CA LYS A 172 8.73 4.43 -16.66
C LYS A 172 8.64 4.31 -15.13
N ILE A 173 8.51 3.09 -14.62
CA ILE A 173 8.48 2.81 -13.17
C ILE A 173 9.89 3.01 -12.61
N ALA A 174 10.88 2.35 -13.20
CA ALA A 174 12.27 2.42 -12.78
C ALA A 174 12.82 3.85 -12.83
N TYR A 175 12.50 4.62 -13.87
CA TYR A 175 12.86 6.03 -14.00
C TYR A 175 12.26 6.89 -12.88
N SER A 176 10.97 6.69 -12.56
CA SER A 176 10.27 7.47 -11.54
C SER A 176 10.90 7.27 -10.17
N VAL A 177 11.21 6.03 -9.84
CA VAL A 177 11.88 5.65 -8.58
C VAL A 177 13.29 6.20 -8.53
N CYS A 178 14.09 5.96 -9.58
CA CYS A 178 15.47 6.43 -9.67
C CYS A 178 15.56 7.96 -9.48
N ARG A 179 14.76 8.72 -10.24
CA ARG A 179 14.74 10.18 -10.15
C ARG A 179 14.39 10.68 -8.75
N GLU A 180 13.51 9.99 -8.04
CA GLU A 180 13.08 10.41 -6.72
C GLU A 180 14.14 10.11 -5.65
N VAL A 181 14.66 8.88 -5.61
CA VAL A 181 15.69 8.51 -4.62
C VAL A 181 17.01 9.26 -4.80
N GLN A 182 17.33 9.72 -6.02
CA GLN A 182 18.52 10.56 -6.26
C GLN A 182 18.45 11.93 -5.58
N LYS A 183 17.27 12.41 -5.20
CA LYS A 183 17.10 13.69 -4.48
C LYS A 183 17.27 13.54 -2.98
N TRP A 184 17.35 12.30 -2.48
CA TRP A 184 17.33 12.04 -1.06
C TRP A 184 18.68 12.40 -0.44
N GLU A 185 18.62 13.26 0.57
CA GLU A 185 19.72 13.55 1.49
C GLU A 185 19.39 13.01 2.87
N MET A 186 20.37 12.90 3.77
CA MET A 186 20.10 12.59 5.18
C MET A 186 19.25 13.71 5.79
N GLY A 187 18.14 13.32 6.41
CA GLY A 187 17.25 14.22 7.13
C GLY A 187 16.91 13.64 8.50
N SER A 188 15.92 14.25 9.15
CA SER A 188 15.33 13.68 10.37
C SER A 188 14.72 12.29 10.08
N PRO A 189 14.62 11.40 11.09
CA PRO A 189 13.95 10.11 10.92
C PRO A 189 12.55 10.22 10.31
N GLU A 190 11.78 11.25 10.66
CA GLU A 190 10.44 11.51 10.11
C GLU A 190 10.49 11.85 8.60
N GLU A 191 11.42 12.70 8.19
CA GLU A 191 11.64 13.01 6.77
C GLU A 191 12.10 11.77 6.00
N MET A 192 12.86 10.88 6.64
CA MET A 192 13.36 9.64 6.05
C MET A 192 12.24 8.60 5.90
N THR A 193 11.36 8.43 6.89
CA THR A 193 10.16 7.60 6.76
C THR A 193 9.20 8.18 5.71
N GLN A 194 9.02 9.49 5.66
CA GLN A 194 8.15 10.13 4.66
C GLN A 194 8.64 9.87 3.23
N LYS A 195 9.96 9.91 3.00
CA LYS A 195 10.58 9.55 1.72
C LYS A 195 10.20 8.13 1.29
N VAL A 196 10.22 7.17 2.21
CA VAL A 196 9.80 5.78 1.93
C VAL A 196 8.32 5.69 1.58
N GLU A 197 7.44 6.41 2.30
CA GLU A 197 6.01 6.50 1.97
C GLU A 197 5.76 7.07 0.58
N ASP A 198 6.47 8.12 0.19
CA ASP A 198 6.31 8.77 -1.11
C ASP A 198 6.67 7.81 -2.25
N ILE A 199 7.74 7.03 -2.09
CA ILE A 199 8.10 5.97 -3.05
C ILE A 199 7.08 4.85 -3.07
N ALA A 200 6.62 4.39 -1.90
CA ALA A 200 5.61 3.35 -1.83
C ALA A 200 4.32 3.76 -2.55
N TYR A 201 3.92 5.02 -2.40
CA TYR A 201 2.80 5.61 -3.12
C TYR A 201 3.03 5.63 -4.64
N VAL A 202 4.21 6.09 -5.10
CA VAL A 202 4.57 6.10 -6.53
C VAL A 202 4.52 4.69 -7.12
N LEU A 203 5.06 3.70 -6.40
CA LEU A 203 5.09 2.31 -6.81
C LEU A 203 3.68 1.72 -6.88
N LYS A 204 2.87 1.88 -5.83
CA LYS A 204 1.47 1.41 -5.81
C LYS A 204 0.62 1.99 -6.94
N LYS A 205 0.84 3.26 -7.28
CA LYS A 205 0.10 3.91 -8.37
C LYS A 205 0.46 3.36 -9.74
N LYS A 206 1.69 2.88 -9.92
CA LYS A 206 2.22 2.46 -11.22
C LYS A 206 2.22 0.95 -11.44
N ILE A 207 2.18 0.18 -10.35
CA ILE A 207 2.15 -1.29 -10.40
C ILE A 207 0.69 -1.72 -10.35
N GLY A 208 0.24 -2.44 -11.37
CA GLY A 208 -1.11 -3.00 -11.42
C GLY A 208 -1.32 -4.11 -10.39
N TYR A 209 -2.53 -4.19 -9.82
CA TYR A 209 -2.96 -5.28 -8.96
C TYR A 209 -3.25 -6.54 -9.80
N VAL A 210 -2.20 -7.32 -10.05
CA VAL A 210 -2.27 -8.66 -10.67
C VAL A 210 -1.58 -9.68 -9.77
N SER A 211 -1.95 -10.95 -9.90
CA SER A 211 -1.42 -12.06 -9.07
C SER A 211 0.10 -12.13 -9.08
N GLU A 212 0.71 -11.89 -10.22
CA GLU A 212 2.16 -11.94 -10.46
C GLU A 212 2.91 -10.86 -9.67
N ASN A 213 2.24 -9.75 -9.36
CA ASN A 213 2.81 -8.64 -8.59
C ASN A 213 2.46 -8.71 -7.10
N GLU A 214 1.65 -9.68 -6.65
CA GLU A 214 1.11 -9.74 -5.28
C GLU A 214 2.21 -9.68 -4.23
N TYR A 215 3.28 -10.45 -4.41
CA TYR A 215 4.39 -10.47 -3.47
C TYR A 215 5.11 -9.11 -3.36
N VAL A 216 5.36 -8.44 -4.48
CA VAL A 216 6.00 -7.12 -4.51
C VAL A 216 5.08 -6.07 -3.91
N LEU A 217 3.78 -6.10 -4.22
CA LEU A 217 2.78 -5.19 -3.65
C LEU A 217 2.65 -5.37 -2.14
N ASN A 218 2.67 -6.62 -1.66
CA ASN A 218 2.68 -6.94 -0.24
C ASN A 218 3.96 -6.44 0.45
N LYS A 219 5.11 -6.53 -0.22
CA LYS A 219 6.37 -5.97 0.32
C LYS A 219 6.37 -4.44 0.34
N ILE A 220 5.82 -3.78 -0.68
CA ILE A 220 5.62 -2.32 -0.69
C ILE A 220 4.72 -1.91 0.48
N GLU A 221 3.65 -2.65 0.72
CA GLU A 221 2.74 -2.34 1.83
C GLU A 221 3.36 -2.65 3.19
N ALA A 222 4.04 -3.78 3.34
CA ALA A 222 4.74 -4.14 4.56
C ALA A 222 5.82 -3.11 4.92
N MET A 223 6.55 -2.59 3.93
CA MET A 223 7.55 -1.53 4.14
C MET A 223 6.93 -0.25 4.75
N ARG A 224 5.73 0.12 4.36
CA ARG A 224 5.02 1.30 4.90
C ARG A 224 4.68 1.14 6.38
N TYR A 225 4.39 -0.09 6.81
CA TYR A 225 4.11 -0.41 8.21
C TYR A 225 5.33 -0.91 8.99
N GLU A 226 6.47 -1.10 8.32
CA GLU A 226 7.73 -1.49 8.94
C GLU A 226 8.25 -0.31 9.77
N ARG A 227 8.55 -0.57 11.04
CA ARG A 227 8.79 0.46 12.05
C ARG A 227 10.27 0.72 12.26
N ASN A 228 11.11 -0.23 11.84
CA ASN A 228 12.55 -0.07 11.86
C ASN A 228 13.02 0.55 10.53
N LEU A 229 13.64 1.75 10.60
CA LEU A 229 14.09 2.49 9.42
C LEU A 229 15.09 1.68 8.55
N ILE A 230 15.96 0.89 9.18
CA ILE A 230 16.91 0.03 8.46
C ILE A 230 16.15 -1.06 7.69
N LYS A 231 15.20 -1.77 8.32
CA LYS A 231 14.37 -2.79 7.66
C LYS A 231 13.48 -2.18 6.57
N GLN A 232 12.98 -0.96 6.76
CA GLN A 232 12.25 -0.19 5.75
C GLN A 232 13.10 0.00 4.49
N TYR A 233 14.34 0.44 4.67
CA TYR A 233 15.26 0.72 3.58
C TYR A 233 15.76 -0.57 2.91
N GLU A 234 15.95 -1.65 3.67
CA GLU A 234 16.23 -3.00 3.14
C GLU A 234 15.06 -3.54 2.30
N ALA A 235 13.82 -3.35 2.77
CA ALA A 235 12.63 -3.71 1.99
C ALA A 235 12.51 -2.87 0.72
N LEU A 236 12.84 -1.57 0.79
CA LEU A 236 12.89 -0.70 -0.39
C LEU A 236 13.93 -1.16 -1.40
N LEU A 237 15.14 -1.51 -0.94
CA LEU A 237 16.20 -2.08 -1.80
C LEU A 237 15.69 -3.31 -2.55
N PHE A 238 15.05 -4.24 -1.83
CA PHE A 238 14.47 -5.42 -2.42
C PHE A 238 13.42 -5.07 -3.49
N VAL A 239 12.50 -4.16 -3.18
CA VAL A 239 11.44 -3.75 -4.12
C VAL A 239 12.04 -3.10 -5.38
N ILE A 240 13.06 -2.25 -5.23
CA ILE A 240 13.76 -1.61 -6.35
C ILE A 240 14.37 -2.66 -7.28
N GLU A 241 14.97 -3.72 -6.74
CA GLU A 241 15.55 -4.80 -7.54
C GLU A 241 14.50 -5.63 -8.29
N GLN A 242 13.26 -5.70 -7.77
CA GLN A 242 12.18 -6.42 -8.43
C GLN A 242 11.49 -5.61 -9.54
N ILE A 243 11.71 -4.29 -9.66
CA ILE A 243 11.05 -3.47 -10.69
C ILE A 243 11.15 -4.07 -12.11
N PRO A 244 12.29 -4.61 -12.58
CA PRO A 244 12.38 -5.17 -13.93
C PRO A 244 11.52 -6.42 -14.15
N THR A 245 11.14 -7.13 -13.08
CA THR A 245 10.35 -8.37 -13.15
C THR A 245 8.85 -8.14 -12.98
N ILE A 246 8.45 -6.91 -12.67
CA ILE A 246 7.04 -6.54 -12.48
C ILE A 246 6.27 -6.67 -13.79
N THR A 247 5.09 -7.28 -13.69
CA THR A 247 4.15 -7.34 -14.81
C THR A 247 3.41 -6.02 -14.90
N VAL A 248 3.59 -5.32 -16.02
CA VAL A 248 2.87 -4.08 -16.32
C VAL A 248 1.72 -4.43 -17.25
N VAL A 249 0.49 -4.20 -16.80
CA VAL A 249 -0.70 -4.31 -17.65
C VAL A 249 -0.78 -3.04 -18.50
N PRO A 250 -0.72 -3.12 -19.83
CA PRO A 250 -0.85 -1.95 -20.69
C PRO A 250 -2.25 -1.33 -20.54
N GLU A 251 -2.34 0.01 -20.50
CA GLU A 251 -3.62 0.74 -20.39
C GLU A 251 -4.56 0.39 -21.54
N ASP A 252 -4.02 0.16 -22.72
CA ASP A 252 -4.67 -0.28 -23.95
C ASP A 252 -5.43 -1.61 -23.77
N VAL A 253 -4.85 -2.57 -23.05
CA VAL A 253 -5.51 -3.86 -22.74
C VAL A 253 -6.67 -3.66 -21.76
N VAL A 254 -6.55 -2.72 -20.81
CA VAL A 254 -7.62 -2.40 -19.86
C VAL A 254 -8.80 -1.72 -20.58
N VAL A 255 -8.50 -0.75 -21.44
CA VAL A 255 -9.52 -0.04 -22.23
C VAL A 255 -10.24 -0.98 -23.19
N GLU A 256 -9.52 -1.89 -23.85
CA GLU A 256 -10.12 -2.91 -24.72
C GLU A 256 -11.09 -3.81 -23.96
N ASN A 257 -10.70 -4.28 -22.77
CA ASN A 257 -11.56 -5.11 -21.92
C ASN A 257 -12.81 -4.36 -21.43
N ILE A 258 -12.68 -3.09 -21.04
CA ILE A 258 -13.82 -2.25 -20.64
C ILE A 258 -14.77 -2.05 -21.82
N ASN A 259 -14.24 -1.77 -23.01
CA ASN A 259 -15.05 -1.61 -24.22
C ASN A 259 -15.79 -2.89 -24.59
N LYS A 260 -15.14 -4.05 -24.48
CA LYS A 260 -15.76 -5.35 -24.72
C LYS A 260 -16.92 -5.60 -23.76
N VAL A 261 -16.72 -5.36 -22.45
CA VAL A 261 -17.78 -5.47 -21.45
C VAL A 261 -18.92 -4.48 -21.74
N GLY A 262 -18.59 -3.25 -22.14
CA GLY A 262 -19.57 -2.24 -22.54
C GLY A 262 -20.41 -2.67 -23.75
N GLN A 263 -19.80 -3.31 -24.76
CA GLN A 263 -20.50 -3.86 -25.92
C GLN A 263 -21.38 -5.06 -25.56
N GLU A 264 -20.87 -6.00 -24.75
CA GLU A 264 -21.65 -7.16 -24.28
C GLU A 264 -22.85 -6.74 -23.42
N LEU A 265 -22.69 -5.70 -22.59
CA LEU A 265 -23.81 -5.13 -21.83
C LEU A 265 -24.79 -4.39 -22.73
N GLY A 266 -24.30 -3.58 -23.67
CA GLY A 266 -25.14 -2.86 -24.63
C GLY A 266 -26.03 -3.81 -25.42
N THR A 267 -25.45 -4.86 -26.01
CA THR A 267 -26.20 -5.87 -26.76
C THR A 267 -27.25 -6.62 -25.91
N LYS A 268 -26.94 -6.94 -24.65
CA LYS A 268 -27.93 -7.56 -23.75
C LYS A 268 -29.06 -6.61 -23.37
N VAL A 269 -28.74 -5.34 -23.11
CA VAL A 269 -29.74 -4.30 -22.80
C VAL A 269 -30.64 -4.03 -24.01
N ASP A 270 -30.07 -3.96 -25.22
CA ASP A 270 -30.83 -3.80 -26.46
C ASP A 270 -31.76 -4.99 -26.68
N GLY A 271 -31.29 -6.22 -26.43
CA GLY A 271 -32.12 -7.43 -26.47
C GLY A 271 -33.30 -7.38 -25.48
N LEU A 272 -33.04 -6.98 -24.22
CA LEU A 272 -34.10 -6.81 -23.22
C LEU A 272 -35.10 -5.70 -23.60
N SER A 273 -34.62 -4.59 -24.17
CA SER A 273 -35.47 -3.50 -24.65
C SER A 273 -36.39 -3.97 -25.78
N GLN A 274 -35.89 -4.83 -26.68
CA GLN A 274 -36.71 -5.44 -27.73
C GLN A 274 -37.76 -6.38 -27.14
N GLU A 275 -37.42 -7.21 -26.16
CA GLU A 275 -38.37 -8.10 -25.48
C GLU A 275 -39.45 -7.33 -24.68
N ILE A 276 -39.11 -6.19 -24.06
CA ILE A 276 -40.05 -5.34 -23.32
C ILE A 276 -41.10 -4.69 -24.25
N ASN A 277 -40.70 -4.34 -25.47
CA ASN A 277 -41.55 -3.66 -26.44
C ASN A 277 -42.36 -4.63 -27.33
N GLU A 278 -42.26 -5.94 -27.11
CA GLU A 278 -43.01 -6.92 -27.88
C GLU A 278 -44.49 -6.93 -27.44
N ILE A 279 -45.39 -6.53 -28.34
CA ILE A 279 -46.82 -6.78 -28.18
C ILE A 279 -47.15 -8.17 -28.71
N ARG A 280 -48.00 -8.90 -27.99
CA ARG A 280 -48.50 -10.20 -28.41
C ARG A 280 -50.01 -10.19 -28.52
N ILE A 281 -50.51 -10.67 -29.65
CA ILE A 281 -51.93 -10.92 -29.89
C ILE A 281 -52.16 -12.42 -29.78
N SER A 282 -53.06 -12.85 -28.90
CA SER A 282 -53.40 -14.26 -28.73
C SER A 282 -54.91 -14.48 -28.53
N LEU A 283 -55.36 -15.71 -28.76
CA LEU A 283 -56.74 -16.13 -28.51
C LEU A 283 -56.83 -16.78 -27.14
N SER A 284 -57.63 -16.22 -26.24
CA SER A 284 -57.83 -16.75 -24.89
C SER A 284 -58.90 -17.85 -24.89
N PRO A 285 -58.55 -19.12 -24.61
CA PRO A 285 -59.50 -20.24 -24.66
C PRO A 285 -60.31 -20.32 -23.36
N GLY A 286 -61.17 -19.32 -23.12
CA GLY A 286 -62.08 -19.24 -21.98
C GLY A 286 -63.56 -19.31 -22.37
N ILE A 287 -64.44 -19.18 -21.38
CA ILE A 287 -65.91 -19.19 -21.55
C ILE A 287 -66.38 -17.99 -22.38
N THR A 288 -65.69 -16.85 -22.28
CA THR A 288 -66.07 -15.58 -22.92
C THR A 288 -65.53 -15.42 -24.34
N GLN A 289 -64.54 -16.22 -24.74
CA GLN A 289 -63.85 -16.15 -26.05
C GLN A 289 -63.40 -14.72 -26.41
N GLU A 290 -62.14 -14.41 -26.11
CA GLU A 290 -61.58 -13.06 -26.23
C GLU A 290 -60.25 -13.08 -27.00
N ILE A 291 -59.95 -11.98 -27.67
CA ILE A 291 -58.59 -11.69 -28.17
C ILE A 291 -57.87 -10.91 -27.09
N GLU A 292 -56.73 -11.42 -26.64
CA GLU A 292 -55.85 -10.75 -25.68
C GLU A 292 -54.71 -10.08 -26.45
N ILE A 293 -54.51 -8.80 -26.17
CA ILE A 293 -53.36 -8.01 -26.63
C ILE A 293 -52.57 -7.64 -25.39
N SER A 294 -51.41 -8.26 -25.20
CA SER A 294 -50.51 -7.98 -24.08
C SER A 294 -49.33 -7.14 -24.54
N SER A 295 -48.97 -6.14 -23.73
CA SER A 295 -47.79 -5.29 -23.90
C SER A 295 -47.00 -5.28 -22.59
N GLY A 296 -45.71 -5.65 -22.65
CA GLY A 296 -44.81 -5.73 -21.49
C GLY A 296 -44.29 -7.15 -21.19
N ILE A 297 -43.46 -7.26 -20.14
CA ILE A 297 -42.81 -8.53 -19.78
C ILE A 297 -43.77 -9.43 -19.01
N GLU A 298 -44.02 -10.62 -19.53
CA GLU A 298 -44.67 -11.71 -18.82
C GLU A 298 -43.74 -12.93 -18.76
N ILE A 299 -43.14 -13.19 -17.59
CA ILE A 299 -42.26 -14.35 -17.37
C ILE A 299 -42.97 -15.28 -16.40
N LEU A 300 -43.36 -16.47 -16.89
CA LEU A 300 -43.92 -17.55 -16.05
C LEU A 300 -45.09 -17.11 -15.15
N GLY A 301 -45.97 -16.23 -15.66
CA GLY A 301 -47.16 -15.77 -14.93
C GLY A 301 -46.89 -14.67 -13.88
N THR A 302 -45.67 -14.13 -13.83
CA THR A 302 -45.34 -12.96 -13.02
C THR A 302 -44.73 -11.88 -13.90
N GLY A 303 -45.37 -10.71 -13.94
CA GLY A 303 -44.98 -9.62 -14.83
C GLY A 303 -45.89 -8.41 -14.70
N ALA A 304 -45.45 -7.27 -15.21
CA ALA A 304 -46.24 -6.05 -15.33
C ALA A 304 -46.69 -5.92 -16.79
N ALA A 305 -47.57 -6.83 -17.22
CA ALA A 305 -48.14 -6.78 -18.57
C ALA A 305 -49.44 -5.97 -18.56
N LEU A 306 -49.56 -5.02 -19.48
CA LEU A 306 -50.84 -4.37 -19.77
C LEU A 306 -51.62 -5.29 -20.71
N ILE A 307 -52.71 -5.88 -20.22
CA ILE A 307 -53.58 -6.75 -21.00
C ILE A 307 -54.81 -5.95 -21.46
N THR A 308 -55.01 -5.88 -22.77
CA THR A 308 -56.23 -5.35 -23.38
C THR A 308 -57.01 -6.49 -24.02
N THR A 309 -58.27 -6.69 -23.62
CA THR A 309 -59.10 -7.76 -24.16
C THR A 309 -60.17 -7.24 -25.12
N ILE A 310 -60.42 -8.01 -26.17
CA ILE A 310 -61.47 -7.75 -27.16
C ILE A 310 -62.44 -8.92 -27.15
N PRO A 311 -63.66 -8.74 -26.62
CA PRO A 311 -64.67 -9.77 -26.66
C PRO A 311 -65.04 -10.12 -28.10
N LEU A 312 -64.96 -11.39 -28.49
CA LEU A 312 -65.23 -11.81 -29.87
C LEU A 312 -66.66 -11.49 -30.32
N GLN A 313 -67.59 -11.35 -29.37
CA GLN A 313 -68.97 -10.96 -29.61
C GLN A 313 -69.08 -9.52 -30.12
N GLU A 314 -68.22 -8.61 -29.66
CA GLU A 314 -68.20 -7.20 -30.07
C GLU A 314 -67.59 -7.01 -31.47
N ILE A 315 -66.82 -7.99 -31.96
CA ILE A 315 -66.17 -7.94 -33.28
C ILE A 315 -66.71 -8.96 -34.28
N SER A 316 -67.87 -9.54 -34.02
CA SER A 316 -68.61 -10.46 -34.92
C SER A 316 -68.01 -11.87 -35.04
N TYR A 317 -67.91 -12.60 -33.92
CA TYR A 317 -67.34 -13.96 -33.82
C TYR A 317 -67.73 -14.94 -34.95
N ALA A 318 -69.02 -15.02 -35.31
CA ALA A 318 -69.51 -15.96 -36.31
C ALA A 318 -68.86 -15.76 -37.70
N GLU A 319 -68.46 -14.52 -38.00
CA GLU A 319 -67.83 -14.13 -39.26
C GLU A 319 -66.33 -14.39 -39.30
N LEU A 320 -65.69 -14.53 -38.14
CA LEU A 320 -64.24 -14.60 -37.98
C LEU A 320 -63.74 -16.00 -37.64
N LYS A 321 -64.62 -17.00 -37.58
CA LYS A 321 -64.29 -18.35 -37.12
C LYS A 321 -63.12 -18.99 -37.88
N GLU A 322 -63.06 -18.82 -39.20
CA GLU A 322 -61.96 -19.33 -40.03
C GLU A 322 -60.66 -18.55 -39.79
N ASP A 323 -60.75 -17.23 -39.66
CA ASP A 323 -59.61 -16.35 -39.39
C ASP A 323 -59.00 -16.63 -37.99
N LEU A 324 -59.85 -16.90 -36.99
CA LEU A 324 -59.43 -17.23 -35.63
C LEU A 324 -58.75 -18.60 -35.51
N GLN A 325 -59.10 -19.57 -36.36
CA GLN A 325 -58.39 -20.86 -36.40
C GLN A 325 -56.97 -20.72 -36.93
N ARG A 326 -56.71 -19.74 -37.82
CA ARG A 326 -55.38 -19.53 -38.41
C ARG A 326 -54.36 -19.01 -37.41
N ILE A 327 -54.82 -18.28 -36.40
CA ILE A 327 -53.94 -17.64 -35.41
C ILE A 327 -53.84 -18.44 -34.10
N LYS A 328 -54.47 -19.62 -34.04
CA LYS A 328 -54.57 -20.39 -32.81
C LYS A 328 -53.20 -20.99 -32.45
N GLY A 329 -52.66 -20.56 -31.32
CA GLY A 329 -51.35 -21.01 -30.84
C GLY A 329 -50.17 -20.34 -31.54
N GLU A 330 -50.42 -19.31 -32.35
CA GLU A 330 -49.38 -18.48 -32.94
C GLU A 330 -49.08 -17.27 -32.05
N ASN A 331 -47.81 -16.86 -31.98
CA ASN A 331 -47.40 -15.60 -31.38
C ASN A 331 -47.37 -14.54 -32.46
N ILE A 332 -48.30 -13.59 -32.38
CA ILE A 332 -48.49 -12.57 -33.42
C ILE A 332 -48.16 -11.21 -32.85
N SER A 333 -47.32 -10.46 -33.56
CA SER A 333 -46.81 -9.16 -33.09
C SER A 333 -47.35 -7.98 -33.87
N LYS A 334 -47.91 -8.20 -35.07
CA LYS A 334 -48.40 -7.14 -35.96
C LYS A 334 -49.77 -7.45 -36.57
N LEU A 335 -50.53 -6.41 -36.89
CA LEU A 335 -51.81 -6.55 -37.60
C LEU A 335 -51.64 -7.08 -39.02
N SER A 336 -50.48 -6.88 -39.64
CA SER A 336 -50.16 -7.38 -41.00
C SER A 336 -49.98 -8.89 -41.05
N GLU A 337 -49.67 -9.52 -39.92
CA GLU A 337 -49.53 -10.98 -39.76
C GLU A 337 -50.89 -11.67 -39.59
N LEU A 338 -51.94 -10.90 -39.28
CA LEU A 338 -53.29 -11.41 -39.12
C LEU A 338 -54.04 -11.51 -40.46
N PRO A 339 -55.04 -12.41 -40.56
CA PRO A 339 -56.00 -12.35 -41.65
C PRO A 339 -56.62 -10.95 -41.77
N LYS A 340 -56.60 -10.39 -42.98
CA LYS A 340 -56.99 -8.98 -43.24
C LYS A 340 -58.32 -8.57 -42.62
N ARG A 341 -59.31 -9.48 -42.62
CA ARG A 341 -60.63 -9.23 -42.02
C ARG A 341 -60.54 -9.09 -40.51
N LEU A 342 -59.79 -9.96 -39.84
CA LEU A 342 -59.55 -9.94 -38.40
C LEU A 342 -58.73 -8.71 -37.98
N ALA A 343 -57.67 -8.39 -38.72
CA ALA A 343 -56.83 -7.21 -38.51
C ALA A 343 -57.66 -5.90 -38.50
N ASN A 344 -58.56 -5.75 -39.49
CA ASN A 344 -59.42 -4.58 -39.60
C ASN A 344 -60.43 -4.48 -38.44
N LYS A 345 -60.95 -5.61 -37.96
CA LYS A 345 -61.88 -5.66 -36.83
C LYS A 345 -61.20 -5.29 -35.51
N ILE A 346 -59.99 -5.80 -35.27
CA ILE A 346 -59.17 -5.45 -34.10
C ILE A 346 -58.82 -3.96 -34.13
N LYS A 347 -58.31 -3.45 -35.27
CA LYS A 347 -57.99 -2.04 -35.43
C LYS A 347 -59.20 -1.14 -35.20
N GLY A 348 -60.35 -1.48 -35.79
CA GLY A 348 -61.59 -0.72 -35.61
C GLY A 348 -62.07 -0.69 -34.15
N TYR A 349 -61.96 -1.82 -33.45
CA TYR A 349 -62.30 -1.91 -32.02
C TYR A 349 -61.38 -1.05 -31.14
N LEU A 350 -60.06 -1.12 -31.36
CA LEU A 350 -59.09 -0.34 -30.59
C LEU A 350 -59.28 1.17 -30.78
N LEU A 351 -59.51 1.61 -32.02
CA LEU A 351 -59.83 3.02 -32.31
C LEU A 351 -61.15 3.46 -31.67
N MET A 352 -62.16 2.59 -31.61
CA MET A 352 -63.42 2.87 -30.90
C MET A 352 -63.26 3.01 -29.38
N LYS A 353 -62.17 2.50 -28.80
CA LYS A 353 -61.88 2.56 -27.36
C LYS A 353 -60.79 3.57 -27.02
N ASP A 354 -60.47 4.48 -27.94
CA ASP A 354 -59.41 5.48 -27.81
C ASP A 354 -58.02 4.87 -27.51
N ARG A 355 -57.75 3.66 -28.04
CA ARG A 355 -56.47 2.94 -27.88
C ARG A 355 -55.56 3.10 -29.10
N GLU A 356 -55.38 4.35 -29.53
CA GLU A 356 -54.47 4.70 -30.63
C GLU A 356 -53.01 4.30 -30.30
N ASP A 357 -52.65 4.35 -29.01
CA ASP A 357 -51.35 3.91 -28.47
C ASP A 357 -51.00 2.46 -28.85
N ILE A 358 -51.97 1.54 -28.79
CA ILE A 358 -51.76 0.13 -29.17
C ILE A 358 -51.75 -0.01 -30.71
N VAL A 359 -52.61 0.74 -31.41
CA VAL A 359 -52.70 0.66 -32.88
C VAL A 359 -51.39 1.08 -33.55
N GLU A 360 -50.73 2.12 -33.03
CA GLU A 360 -49.43 2.56 -33.53
C GLU A 360 -48.33 1.52 -33.35
N GLN A 361 -48.34 0.80 -32.23
CA GLN A 361 -47.33 -0.24 -31.97
C GLN A 361 -47.60 -1.54 -32.75
N LEU A 362 -48.85 -1.81 -33.12
CA LEU A 362 -49.27 -2.99 -33.87
C LEU A 362 -49.25 -2.85 -35.41
N THR A 363 -49.06 -1.62 -35.92
CA THR A 363 -49.01 -1.32 -37.37
C THR A 363 -47.56 -1.34 -37.85
#